data_AF-A0A3S4M2B1-F1
#
_entry.id   AF-A0A3S4M2B1-F1
#
_cell.length_a   1.000
_cell.length_b   1.000
_cell.length_c   1.000
_cell.angle_alpha   90.00
_cell.angle_beta   90.00
_cell.angle_gamma   90.00
#
_symmetry.space_group_name_H-M   'P 1'
#
loop_
_entity.id
_entity.type
_entity.pdbx_description
1 polymer ?
#
loop_
_entity_poly.entity_id
_entity_poly.type
_entity_poly.pdbx_seq_one_letter_code
_entity_poly.pdbx_strand_id
1 'polypeptide(L)'
;MVVGILVAGMKGDIVTSGITFSPVLPAFIAPHFSLAHSLGVAIPLFLVTMASQNAPGIATMKASGYSLPVSPLIVFTGLLALVLSPFGVYSICIAAITAAICQSPEAHPDAGRRWLAAAVAGGFYLLAGLFGGSVTALMAVLPVSWIQMLAGLALLGTISGSLYQALLNETERDAAIVTFLVTASGLTLLGIGSAFWGLVVGGVCYGVLSFARRA
;
A
#
# COMPACT_ATOMS: atom_id res chain seq x y z
N MET A 1 4.91 -14.68 17.78
CA MET A 1 4.32 -15.72 16.90
C MET A 1 4.43 -17.12 17.48
N VAL A 2 5.63 -17.65 17.73
CA VAL A 2 5.84 -19.03 18.20
C VAL A 2 5.01 -19.37 19.45
N VAL A 3 5.08 -18.54 20.49
CA VAL A 3 4.34 -18.72 21.76
C VAL A 3 2.83 -18.83 21.52
N GLY A 4 2.28 -18.00 20.66
CA GLY A 4 0.85 -18.05 20.45
C GLY A 4 0.43 -19.22 19.54
N ILE A 5 1.24 -19.62 18.54
CA ILE A 5 0.95 -20.80 17.71
C ILE A 5 0.83 -22.03 18.62
N LEU A 6 1.74 -22.12 19.60
CA LEU A 6 1.68 -23.13 20.65
C LEU A 6 0.38 -23.03 21.46
N VAL A 7 -0.01 -21.85 21.94
CA VAL A 7 -1.25 -21.67 22.73
C VAL A 7 -2.51 -22.00 21.93
N ALA A 8 -2.61 -21.57 20.67
CA ALA A 8 -3.75 -21.87 19.80
C ALA A 8 -3.83 -23.36 19.46
N GLY A 9 -2.66 -23.99 19.21
CA GLY A 9 -2.57 -25.44 19.04
C GLY A 9 -2.98 -26.20 20.29
N MET A 10 -2.54 -25.75 21.48
CA MET A 10 -2.92 -26.35 22.77
C MET A 10 -4.40 -26.19 23.10
N LYS A 11 -5.05 -25.11 22.66
CA LYS A 11 -6.49 -24.88 22.84
C LYS A 11 -7.38 -25.61 21.83
N GLY A 12 -6.80 -26.16 20.76
CA GLY A 12 -7.57 -26.76 19.67
C GLY A 12 -8.29 -25.73 18.79
N ASP A 13 -7.93 -24.45 18.89
CA ASP A 13 -8.55 -23.35 18.14
C ASP A 13 -8.13 -23.32 16.66
N ILE A 14 -7.21 -24.20 16.25
CA ILE A 14 -6.72 -24.33 14.87
C ILE A 14 -7.63 -25.33 14.13
N VAL A 15 -8.60 -24.80 13.39
CA VAL A 15 -9.51 -25.59 12.54
C VAL A 15 -8.76 -26.11 11.31
N THR A 16 -8.36 -27.38 11.29
CA THR A 16 -7.62 -27.98 10.16
C THR A 16 -8.52 -28.65 9.11
N SER A 17 -9.82 -28.80 9.36
CA SER A 17 -10.77 -29.41 8.43
C SER A 17 -11.18 -28.43 7.33
N GLY A 18 -10.88 -28.79 6.07
CA GLY A 18 -11.35 -28.06 4.88
C GLY A 18 -10.30 -27.27 4.11
N ILE A 19 -8.99 -27.52 4.32
CA ILE A 19 -7.93 -26.91 3.49
C ILE A 19 -7.94 -27.54 2.09
N THR A 20 -8.71 -26.96 1.18
CA THR A 20 -8.69 -27.32 -0.24
C THR A 20 -7.70 -26.43 -0.97
N PHE A 21 -6.64 -27.03 -1.50
CA PHE A 21 -5.73 -26.34 -2.43
C PHE A 21 -6.40 -26.25 -3.80
N SER A 22 -6.98 -25.08 -4.11
CA SER A 22 -7.47 -24.77 -5.44
C SER A 22 -6.77 -23.51 -5.94
N PRO A 23 -6.29 -23.47 -7.20
CA PRO A 23 -5.82 -22.24 -7.80
C PRO A 23 -6.96 -21.21 -7.81
N VAL A 24 -6.66 -19.97 -7.43
CA VAL A 24 -7.62 -18.86 -7.51
C VAL A 24 -7.50 -18.23 -8.89
N LEU A 25 -8.58 -18.33 -9.66
CA LEU A 25 -8.70 -17.64 -10.94
C LEU A 25 -9.31 -16.24 -10.72
N PRO A 26 -8.92 -15.24 -11.54
CA PRO A 26 -9.56 -13.93 -11.51
C PRO A 26 -11.06 -14.04 -11.73
N ALA A 27 -11.86 -13.58 -10.76
CA ALA A 27 -13.30 -13.51 -10.88
C ALA A 27 -13.71 -12.10 -11.31
N PHE A 28 -14.67 -12.01 -12.22
CA PHE A 28 -15.21 -10.72 -12.63
C PHE A 28 -16.14 -10.17 -11.54
N ILE A 29 -15.86 -8.94 -11.11
CA ILE A 29 -16.61 -8.16 -10.13
C ILE A 29 -17.14 -6.94 -10.88
N ALA A 30 -18.47 -6.84 -11.01
CA ALA A 30 -19.09 -5.71 -11.69
C ALA A 30 -18.77 -4.40 -10.93
N PRO A 31 -18.33 -3.33 -11.63
CA PRO A 31 -17.99 -2.07 -10.98
C PRO A 31 -19.25 -1.39 -10.44
N HIS A 32 -19.22 -1.00 -9.16
CA HIS A 32 -20.23 -0.16 -8.52
C HIS A 32 -19.62 1.19 -8.17
N PHE A 33 -20.17 2.25 -8.75
CA PHE A 33 -19.70 3.62 -8.53
C PHE A 33 -20.38 4.22 -7.30
N SER A 34 -19.60 4.82 -6.41
CA SER A 34 -20.07 5.51 -5.22
C SER A 34 -19.20 6.72 -4.98
N LEU A 35 -19.82 7.91 -4.94
CA LEU A 35 -19.10 9.15 -4.65
C LEU A 35 -18.43 9.08 -3.27
N ALA A 36 -19.11 8.50 -2.27
CA ALA A 36 -18.56 8.34 -0.94
C ALA A 36 -17.30 7.46 -0.93
N HIS A 37 -17.27 6.36 -1.69
CA HIS A 37 -16.08 5.51 -1.81
C HIS A 37 -14.97 6.17 -2.65
N SER A 38 -15.34 6.91 -3.71
CA SER A 38 -14.37 7.67 -4.51
C SER A 38 -13.64 8.71 -3.66
N LEU A 39 -14.37 9.46 -2.82
CA LEU A 39 -13.77 10.45 -1.94
C LEU A 39 -13.06 9.80 -0.74
N GLY A 40 -13.72 8.85 -0.08
CA GLY A 40 -13.25 8.26 1.18
C GLY A 40 -12.10 7.28 1.04
N VAL A 41 -11.92 6.66 -0.14
CA VAL A 41 -10.93 5.59 -0.36
C VAL A 41 -10.07 5.87 -1.58
N ALA A 42 -10.68 6.15 -2.74
CA ALA A 42 -9.91 6.25 -3.99
C ALA A 42 -8.95 7.45 -3.99
N ILE A 43 -9.41 8.64 -3.56
CA ILE A 43 -8.55 9.83 -3.45
C ILE A 43 -7.39 9.62 -2.46
N PRO A 44 -7.62 9.18 -1.20
CA PRO A 44 -6.53 8.88 -0.28
C PRO A 44 -5.53 7.87 -0.82
N LEU A 45 -6.00 6.75 -1.37
CA LEU A 45 -5.12 5.73 -1.93
C LEU A 45 -4.32 6.26 -3.13
N PHE A 46 -4.92 7.06 -4.00
CA PHE A 46 -4.23 7.70 -5.10
C PHE A 46 -3.11 8.62 -4.60
N LEU A 47 -3.41 9.50 -3.64
CA LEU A 47 -2.43 10.45 -3.09
C LEU A 47 -1.28 9.72 -2.39
N VAL A 48 -1.59 8.72 -1.56
CA VAL A 48 -0.56 7.89 -0.90
C VAL A 48 0.30 7.17 -1.94
N THR A 49 -0.32 6.56 -2.96
CA THR A 49 0.41 5.87 -4.03
C THR A 49 1.33 6.83 -4.78
N MET A 50 0.85 8.03 -5.11
CA MET A 50 1.66 9.02 -5.81
C MET A 50 2.83 9.52 -4.94
N ALA A 51 2.56 9.83 -3.67
CA ALA A 51 3.53 10.40 -2.76
C ALA A 51 4.58 9.40 -2.26
N SER A 52 4.18 8.16 -1.91
CA SER A 52 5.08 7.19 -1.30
C SER A 52 5.73 6.23 -2.30
N GLN A 53 5.05 5.94 -3.42
CA GLN A 53 5.51 4.94 -4.38
C GLN A 53 6.01 5.60 -5.68
N ASN A 54 5.13 6.29 -6.41
CA ASN A 54 5.46 6.78 -7.75
C ASN A 54 6.54 7.86 -7.73
N ALA A 55 6.39 8.91 -6.91
CA ALA A 55 7.36 10.01 -6.88
C ALA A 55 8.75 9.55 -6.40
N PRO A 56 8.90 8.82 -5.27
CA PRO A 56 10.19 8.30 -4.85
C PRO A 56 10.75 7.28 -5.85
N GLY A 57 9.92 6.40 -6.40
CA GLY A 57 10.35 5.41 -7.39
C GLY A 57 10.91 6.06 -8.67
N ILE A 58 10.27 7.12 -9.17
CA ILE A 58 10.79 7.91 -10.30
C ILE A 58 12.10 8.61 -9.94
N ALA A 59 12.17 9.21 -8.75
CA ALA A 59 13.38 9.88 -8.28
C ALA A 59 14.56 8.91 -8.19
N THR A 60 14.34 7.72 -7.63
CA THR A 60 15.34 6.64 -7.58
C THR A 60 15.75 6.21 -8.98
N MET A 61 14.82 5.99 -9.91
CA MET A 61 15.16 5.58 -11.27
C MET A 61 16.00 6.63 -12.01
N LYS A 62 15.66 7.92 -11.85
CA LYS A 62 16.47 9.02 -12.40
C LYS A 62 17.86 9.06 -11.76
N ALA A 63 17.97 8.88 -10.46
CA ALA A 63 19.26 8.82 -9.75
C ALA A 63 20.13 7.64 -10.20
N SER A 64 19.50 6.53 -10.62
CA SER A 64 20.18 5.37 -11.23
C SER A 64 20.55 5.56 -12.70
N GLY A 65 20.30 6.75 -13.29
CA GLY A 65 20.70 7.10 -14.65
C GLY A 65 19.68 6.74 -15.74
N TYR A 66 18.46 6.32 -15.38
CA TYR A 66 17.42 6.03 -16.36
C TYR A 66 16.69 7.30 -16.81
N SER A 67 16.62 7.54 -18.12
CA SER A 67 15.77 8.57 -18.72
C SER A 67 14.35 8.01 -18.90
N LEU A 68 13.40 8.59 -18.17
CA LEU A 68 12.03 8.07 -18.10
C LEU A 68 11.01 9.08 -18.60
N PRO A 69 10.15 8.70 -19.55
CA PRO A 69 8.96 9.47 -19.86
C PRO A 69 7.92 9.22 -18.75
N VAL A 70 7.89 10.10 -17.76
CA VAL A 70 7.04 9.94 -16.55
C VAL A 70 5.56 9.84 -16.90
N SER A 71 5.04 10.73 -17.74
CA SER A 71 3.60 10.74 -18.05
C SER A 71 3.14 9.44 -18.71
N PRO A 72 3.82 8.89 -19.75
CA PRO A 72 3.49 7.57 -20.28
C PRO A 72 3.52 6.43 -19.26
N LEU A 73 4.48 6.42 -18.33
CA LEU A 73 4.55 5.37 -17.29
C LEU A 73 3.35 5.42 -16.35
N ILE A 74 2.96 6.62 -15.91
CA ILE A 74 1.81 6.81 -15.02
C ILE A 74 0.50 6.49 -15.76
N VAL A 75 0.36 6.90 -17.03
CA VAL A 75 -0.82 6.58 -17.84
C VAL A 75 -0.94 5.07 -18.06
N PHE A 76 0.15 4.40 -18.39
CA PHE A 76 0.15 2.95 -18.63
C PHE A 76 -0.22 2.15 -17.37
N THR A 77 0.40 2.48 -16.23
CA THR A 77 0.08 1.83 -14.95
C THR A 77 -1.36 2.10 -14.52
N GLY A 78 -1.86 3.32 -14.70
CA GLY A 78 -3.26 3.67 -14.43
C GLY A 78 -4.26 2.95 -15.34
N LEU A 79 -3.99 2.86 -16.64
CA LEU A 79 -4.82 2.10 -17.58
C LEU A 79 -4.85 0.62 -17.23
N LEU A 80 -3.70 0.04 -16.88
CA LEU A 80 -3.64 -1.35 -16.47
C LEU A 80 -4.43 -1.58 -15.18
N ALA A 81 -4.35 -0.67 -14.20
CA ALA A 81 -5.15 -0.73 -12.99
C ALA A 81 -6.65 -0.64 -13.29
N LEU A 82 -7.05 0.26 -14.20
CA LEU A 82 -8.44 0.41 -14.63
C LEU A 82 -8.98 -0.87 -15.28
N VAL A 83 -8.24 -1.43 -16.23
CA VAL A 83 -8.63 -2.65 -16.96
C VAL A 83 -8.70 -3.86 -16.02
N LEU A 84 -7.78 -3.95 -15.06
CA LEU A 84 -7.74 -5.06 -14.10
C LEU A 84 -8.64 -4.84 -12.88
N SER A 85 -9.23 -3.66 -12.71
CA SER A 85 -10.08 -3.36 -11.54
C SER A 85 -11.30 -4.27 -11.37
N PRO A 86 -12.00 -4.73 -12.44
CA PRO A 86 -13.07 -5.71 -12.28
C PRO A 86 -12.57 -7.09 -11.83
N PHE A 87 -11.26 -7.33 -11.83
CA PHE A 87 -10.65 -8.58 -11.37
C PHE A 87 -10.03 -8.46 -9.98
N GLY A 88 -10.37 -7.40 -9.24
CA GLY A 88 -9.92 -7.18 -7.85
C GLY A 88 -8.62 -6.37 -7.73
N VAL A 89 -8.07 -5.86 -8.83
CA VAL A 89 -6.89 -4.98 -8.78
C VAL A 89 -7.31 -3.57 -8.37
N TYR A 90 -6.88 -3.10 -7.20
CA TYR A 90 -7.25 -1.78 -6.70
C TYR A 90 -6.21 -0.68 -7.01
N SER A 91 -4.96 -1.05 -7.30
CA SER A 91 -3.88 -0.11 -7.64
C SER A 91 -2.72 -0.80 -8.35
N ILE A 92 -2.09 -0.08 -9.28
CA ILE A 92 -0.80 -0.45 -9.90
C ILE A 92 0.08 0.79 -9.86
N CYS A 93 1.31 0.62 -9.38
CA CYS A 93 2.25 1.72 -9.19
C CYS A 93 3.70 1.25 -9.31
N ILE A 94 4.61 2.22 -9.29
CA ILE A 94 6.05 1.97 -9.23
C ILE A 94 6.40 1.58 -7.80
N ALA A 95 6.77 0.33 -7.56
CA ALA A 95 7.21 -0.12 -6.24
C ALA A 95 8.61 0.44 -5.92
N ALA A 96 8.70 1.64 -5.33
CA ALA A 96 9.96 2.38 -5.14
C ALA A 96 11.11 1.55 -4.54
N ILE A 97 10.84 0.81 -3.46
CA ILE A 97 11.84 -0.02 -2.77
C ILE A 97 12.32 -1.15 -3.68
N THR A 98 11.38 -1.93 -4.24
CA THR A 98 11.71 -3.03 -5.15
C THR A 98 12.42 -2.54 -6.40
N ALA A 99 12.00 -1.38 -6.94
CA ALA A 99 12.65 -0.74 -8.07
C ALA A 99 14.11 -0.40 -7.73
N ALA A 100 14.40 0.15 -6.55
CA ALA A 100 15.78 0.42 -6.13
C ALA A 100 16.65 -0.84 -6.13
N ILE A 101 16.12 -1.96 -5.62
CA ILE A 101 16.80 -3.25 -5.58
C ILE A 101 17.05 -3.77 -7.00
N CYS A 102 16.02 -3.80 -7.85
CA CYS A 102 16.14 -4.30 -9.22
C CYS A 102 17.08 -3.46 -10.10
N GLN A 103 17.30 -2.20 -9.76
CA GLN A 103 18.19 -1.30 -10.49
C GLN A 103 19.64 -1.31 -9.98
N SER A 104 19.92 -2.03 -8.90
CA SER A 104 21.27 -2.19 -8.38
C SER A 104 22.21 -2.81 -9.43
N PRO A 105 23.49 -2.39 -9.50
CA PRO A 105 24.51 -3.09 -10.29
C PRO A 105 24.66 -4.57 -9.97
N GLU A 106 24.25 -4.99 -8.77
CA GLU A 106 24.21 -6.40 -8.36
C GLU A 106 23.16 -7.22 -9.13
N ALA A 107 22.09 -6.58 -9.61
CA ALA A 107 21.03 -7.26 -10.36
C ALA A 107 21.51 -7.68 -11.75
N HIS A 108 22.28 -6.81 -12.43
CA HIS A 108 22.95 -7.12 -13.69
C HIS A 108 24.02 -6.05 -14.00
N PRO A 109 25.20 -6.41 -14.53
CA PRO A 109 26.25 -5.45 -14.89
C PRO A 109 25.77 -4.42 -15.93
N ASP A 110 25.11 -4.90 -16.99
CA ASP A 110 24.45 -4.06 -18.00
C ASP A 110 23.13 -3.47 -17.48
N ALA A 111 23.07 -2.14 -17.39
CA ALA A 111 21.90 -1.38 -16.94
C ALA A 111 20.67 -1.59 -17.83
N GLY A 112 20.85 -1.86 -19.13
CA GLY A 112 19.77 -2.13 -20.07
C GLY A 112 19.09 -3.49 -19.88
N ARG A 113 19.67 -4.37 -19.04
CA ARG A 113 19.18 -5.72 -18.74
C ARG A 113 18.66 -5.88 -17.32
N ARG A 114 18.75 -4.85 -16.48
CA ARG A 114 18.29 -4.91 -15.08
C ARG A 114 16.77 -5.13 -14.95
N TRP A 115 15.99 -4.82 -15.98
CA TRP A 115 14.55 -5.12 -16.02
C TRP A 115 14.25 -6.61 -15.88
N LEU A 116 15.20 -7.52 -16.21
CA LEU A 116 15.01 -8.96 -15.99
C LEU A 116 14.79 -9.28 -14.51
N ALA A 117 15.46 -8.57 -13.59
CA ALA A 117 15.24 -8.76 -12.16
C ALA A 117 13.79 -8.42 -11.76
N ALA A 118 13.25 -7.33 -12.31
CA ALA A 118 11.86 -6.95 -12.09
C ALA A 118 10.87 -7.95 -12.74
N ALA A 119 11.19 -8.47 -13.93
CA ALA A 119 10.37 -9.48 -14.61
C ALA A 119 10.31 -10.80 -13.83
N VAL A 120 11.46 -11.27 -13.32
CA VAL A 120 11.54 -12.47 -12.48
C VAL A 120 10.80 -12.26 -11.16
N ALA A 121 10.98 -11.11 -10.50
CA ALA A 121 10.22 -10.76 -9.30
C ALA A 121 8.70 -10.75 -9.55
N GLY A 122 8.27 -10.17 -10.68
CA GLY A 122 6.88 -10.20 -11.13
C GLY A 122 6.36 -11.63 -11.34
N GLY A 123 7.16 -12.50 -11.96
CA GLY A 123 6.84 -13.93 -12.10
C GLY A 123 6.63 -14.63 -10.76
N PHE A 124 7.51 -14.38 -9.77
CA PHE A 124 7.34 -14.90 -8.41
C PHE A 124 6.11 -14.33 -7.71
N TYR A 125 5.77 -13.05 -7.91
CA TYR A 125 4.53 -12.49 -7.39
C TYR A 125 3.28 -13.09 -8.02
N LEU A 126 3.29 -13.37 -9.33
CA LEU A 126 2.18 -14.07 -9.99
C LEU A 126 2.05 -15.51 -9.48
N LEU A 127 3.17 -16.21 -9.29
CA LEU A 127 3.18 -17.54 -8.69
C LEU A 127 2.62 -17.50 -7.27
N ALA A 128 3.06 -16.56 -6.43
CA ALA A 128 2.52 -16.37 -5.09
C ALA A 128 1.01 -16.05 -5.11
N GLY A 129 0.57 -15.22 -6.08
CA GLY A 129 -0.83 -14.88 -6.29
C GLY A 129 -1.71 -16.08 -6.64
N LEU A 130 -1.19 -17.05 -7.40
CA LEU A 130 -1.90 -18.30 -7.70
C LEU A 130 -2.25 -19.09 -6.43
N PHE A 131 -1.38 -19.01 -5.40
CA PHE A 131 -1.58 -19.59 -4.08
C PHE A 131 -2.33 -18.66 -3.10
N GLY A 132 -2.89 -17.54 -3.57
CA GLY A 132 -3.64 -16.59 -2.72
C GLY A 132 -4.84 -17.22 -2.02
N GLY A 133 -5.47 -18.22 -2.64
CA GLY A 133 -6.53 -19.02 -2.01
C GLY A 133 -6.03 -19.81 -0.80
N SER A 134 -4.83 -20.40 -0.89
CA SER A 134 -4.18 -21.09 0.22
C SER A 134 -3.86 -20.15 1.37
N VAL A 135 -3.40 -18.93 1.07
CA VAL A 135 -3.16 -17.88 2.09
C VAL A 135 -4.47 -17.50 2.78
N THR A 136 -5.54 -17.31 2.01
CA THR A 136 -6.87 -16.97 2.55
C THR A 136 -7.43 -18.10 3.42
N ALA A 137 -7.29 -19.36 2.98
CA ALA A 137 -7.68 -20.53 3.75
C ALA A 137 -6.91 -20.61 5.06
N LEU A 138 -5.59 -20.38 5.04
CA LEU A 138 -4.77 -20.35 6.25
C LEU A 138 -5.20 -19.24 7.22
N MET A 139 -5.55 -18.05 6.71
CA MET A 139 -6.08 -16.96 7.54
C MET A 139 -7.45 -17.31 8.15
N ALA A 140 -8.31 -18.02 7.42
CA ALA A 140 -9.63 -18.45 7.91
C ALA A 140 -9.56 -19.46 9.07
N VAL A 141 -8.42 -20.15 9.23
CA VAL A 141 -8.17 -21.08 10.34
C VAL A 141 -7.77 -20.35 11.64
N LEU A 142 -7.31 -19.10 11.55
CA LEU A 142 -6.86 -18.34 12.69
C LEU A 142 -8.01 -17.55 13.35
N PRO A 143 -8.03 -17.43 14.69
CA PRO A 143 -8.97 -16.53 15.37
C PRO A 143 -8.86 -15.09 14.85
N VAL A 144 -9.97 -14.34 14.77
CA VAL A 144 -9.95 -12.95 14.27
C VAL A 144 -8.99 -12.05 15.07
N SER A 145 -8.93 -12.24 16.39
CA SER A 145 -8.01 -11.50 17.27
C SER A 145 -6.54 -11.71 16.91
N TRP A 146 -6.20 -12.88 16.37
CA TRP A 146 -4.85 -13.20 15.91
C TRP A 146 -4.49 -12.48 14.62
N ILE A 147 -5.42 -12.46 13.66
CA ILE A 147 -5.25 -11.74 12.40
C ILE A 147 -5.03 -10.25 12.70
N GLN A 148 -5.84 -9.68 13.60
CA GLN A 148 -5.70 -8.29 14.05
C GLN A 148 -4.36 -8.02 14.74
N MET A 149 -3.91 -8.90 15.63
CA MET A 149 -2.61 -8.78 16.29
C MET A 149 -1.45 -8.84 15.29
N LEU A 150 -1.47 -9.79 14.36
CA LEU A 150 -0.45 -9.93 13.31
C LEU A 150 -0.43 -8.72 12.38
N ALA A 151 -1.59 -8.25 11.95
CA ALA A 151 -1.72 -7.04 11.14
C ALA A 151 -1.16 -5.82 11.89
N GLY A 152 -1.50 -5.64 13.17
CA GLY A 152 -0.98 -4.56 14.01
C GLY A 152 0.55 -4.61 14.13
N LEU A 153 1.12 -5.77 14.48
CA LEU A 153 2.57 -5.96 14.60
C LEU A 153 3.30 -5.72 13.27
N ALA A 154 2.73 -6.19 12.16
CA ALA A 154 3.30 -5.95 10.83
C ALA A 154 3.33 -4.45 10.47
N LEU A 155 2.35 -3.68 10.95
CA LEU A 155 2.24 -2.24 10.69
C LEU A 155 3.04 -1.37 11.66
N LEU A 156 3.49 -1.88 12.82
CA LEU A 156 4.23 -1.08 13.82
C LEU A 156 5.47 -0.39 13.23
N GLY A 157 6.27 -1.13 12.46
CA GLY A 157 7.47 -0.58 11.81
C GLY A 157 7.13 0.50 10.80
N THR A 158 6.09 0.26 9.98
CA THR A 158 5.60 1.24 8.99
C THR A 158 5.08 2.49 9.68
N ILE A 159 4.27 2.36 10.73
CA ILE A 159 3.73 3.50 11.49
C ILE A 159 4.85 4.32 12.13
N SER A 160 5.79 3.64 12.80
CA SER A 160 6.94 4.29 13.44
C SER A 160 7.79 5.07 12.43
N GLY A 161 8.14 4.43 11.31
CA GLY A 161 8.92 5.06 10.23
C GLY A 161 8.19 6.23 9.58
N SER A 162 6.91 6.06 9.24
CA SER A 162 6.10 7.12 8.63
C SER A 162 5.89 8.30 9.57
N LEU A 163 5.67 8.06 10.86
CA LEU A 163 5.51 9.13 11.85
C LEU A 163 6.82 9.88 12.08
N TYR A 164 7.95 9.17 12.18
CA TYR A 164 9.27 9.79 12.26
C TYR A 164 9.50 10.70 11.06
N GLN A 165 9.29 10.22 9.83
CA GLN A 165 9.47 11.00 8.60
C GLN A 165 8.52 12.20 8.53
N ALA A 166 7.25 12.03 8.88
CA ALA A 166 6.25 13.10 8.84
C ALA A 166 6.55 14.24 9.84
N LEU A 167 7.29 13.96 10.91
CA LEU A 167 7.66 14.93 11.94
C LEU A 167 9.08 15.50 11.76
N LEU A 168 9.81 15.12 10.70
CA LEU A 168 11.18 15.62 10.47
C LEU A 168 11.22 17.13 10.27
N ASN A 169 10.36 17.66 9.40
CA ASN A 169 10.33 19.07 9.07
C ASN A 169 9.57 19.84 10.16
N GLU A 170 10.30 20.62 10.96
CA GLU A 170 9.74 21.37 12.08
C GLU A 170 8.58 22.26 11.66
N THR A 171 8.65 22.79 10.44
CA THR A 171 7.64 23.68 9.93
C THR A 171 6.31 22.97 9.62
N GLU A 172 6.31 21.66 9.41
CA GLU A 172 5.14 20.91 8.92
C GLU A 172 4.55 20.00 10.01
N ARG A 173 5.21 19.91 11.18
CA ARG A 173 4.86 19.01 12.30
C ARG A 173 3.41 19.13 12.73
N ASP A 174 2.92 20.35 12.98
CA ASP A 174 1.55 20.54 13.48
C ASP A 174 0.52 20.01 12.48
N ALA A 175 0.70 20.30 11.20
CA ALA A 175 -0.16 19.80 10.14
C ALA A 175 -0.08 18.27 10.00
N ALA A 176 1.11 17.68 10.14
CA ALA A 176 1.30 16.24 10.13
C ALA A 176 0.60 15.55 11.32
N ILE A 177 0.72 16.10 12.52
CA ILE A 177 0.05 15.58 13.73
C ILE A 177 -1.47 15.66 13.56
N VAL A 178 -1.99 16.80 13.10
CA VAL A 178 -3.42 16.96 12.84
C VAL A 178 -3.91 15.95 11.81
N THR A 179 -3.19 15.77 10.70
CA THR A 179 -3.49 14.75 9.68
C THR A 179 -3.59 13.35 10.30
N PHE A 180 -2.60 12.99 11.12
CA PHE A 180 -2.54 11.69 11.78
C PHE A 180 -3.71 11.49 12.75
N LEU A 181 -3.97 12.44 13.66
CA LEU A 181 -5.02 12.33 14.66
C LEU A 181 -6.41 12.25 14.03
N VAL A 182 -6.68 13.07 13.01
CA VAL A 182 -7.96 13.04 12.27
C VAL A 182 -8.11 11.70 11.56
N THR A 183 -7.06 11.19 10.91
CA THR A 183 -7.09 9.87 10.24
C THR A 183 -7.33 8.73 11.25
N ALA A 184 -6.63 8.75 12.38
CA ALA A 184 -6.68 7.71 13.40
C ALA A 184 -7.98 7.71 14.23
N SER A 185 -8.74 8.80 14.20
CA SER A 185 -9.97 8.97 15.00
C SER A 185 -11.11 8.00 14.63
N GLY A 186 -11.08 7.42 13.42
CA GLY A 186 -12.21 6.64 12.89
C GLY A 186 -13.45 7.46 12.55
N LEU A 187 -13.37 8.80 12.56
CA LEU A 187 -14.50 9.67 12.24
C LEU A 187 -15.07 9.37 10.84
N THR A 188 -16.38 9.47 10.72
CA THR A 188 -17.08 9.42 9.43
C THR A 188 -17.99 10.64 9.35
N LEU A 189 -17.75 11.52 8.39
CA LEU A 189 -18.57 12.70 8.13
C LEU A 189 -19.12 12.63 6.72
N LEU A 190 -20.43 12.88 6.56
CA LEU A 190 -21.13 12.86 5.27
C LEU A 190 -20.98 11.53 4.50
N GLY A 191 -20.84 10.42 5.23
CA GLY A 191 -20.59 9.08 4.64
C GLY A 191 -19.16 8.88 4.13
N ILE A 192 -18.24 9.82 4.39
CA ILE A 192 -16.84 9.77 3.98
C ILE A 192 -15.97 9.50 5.22
N GLY A 193 -15.11 8.48 5.12
CA GLY A 193 -14.24 8.04 6.21
C GLY A 193 -13.11 9.00 6.56
N SER A 194 -12.48 8.75 7.71
CA SER A 194 -11.47 9.60 8.33
C SER A 194 -10.22 9.84 7.49
N ALA A 195 -9.84 8.91 6.62
CA ALA A 195 -8.65 9.04 5.77
C ALA A 195 -8.73 10.25 4.84
N PHE A 196 -9.90 10.51 4.24
CA PHE A 196 -10.11 11.69 3.41
C PHE A 196 -10.07 12.97 4.25
N TRP A 197 -10.80 12.98 5.36
CA TRP A 197 -10.85 14.15 6.24
C TRP A 197 -9.50 14.48 6.87
N GLY A 198 -8.67 13.47 7.15
CA GLY A 198 -7.29 13.64 7.59
C GLY A 198 -6.49 14.46 6.59
N LEU A 199 -6.57 14.11 5.30
CA LEU A 199 -5.91 14.85 4.23
C LEU A 199 -6.46 16.28 4.08
N VAL A 200 -7.78 16.46 4.17
CA VAL A 200 -8.41 17.79 4.07
C VAL A 200 -7.99 18.69 5.23
N VAL A 201 -8.21 18.25 6.46
CA VAL A 201 -7.91 19.06 7.66
C VAL A 201 -6.40 19.28 7.78
N GLY A 202 -5.61 18.25 7.49
CA GLY A 202 -4.15 18.33 7.41
C GLY A 202 -3.66 19.36 6.38
N GLY A 203 -4.19 19.30 5.16
CA GLY A 203 -3.86 20.23 4.08
C GLY A 203 -4.28 21.67 4.39
N VAL A 204 -5.46 21.87 5.00
CA VAL A 204 -5.90 23.19 5.47
C VAL A 204 -4.97 23.71 6.55
N CYS A 205 -4.63 22.89 7.55
CA CYS A 205 -3.69 23.26 8.61
C CYS A 205 -2.32 23.66 8.03
N TYR A 206 -1.80 22.86 7.09
CA TYR A 206 -0.58 23.15 6.36
C TYR A 206 -0.65 24.50 5.64
N GLY A 207 -1.72 24.75 4.88
CA GLY A 207 -1.93 25.99 4.14
C GLY A 207 -2.00 27.22 5.03
N VAL A 208 -2.78 27.17 6.12
CA VAL A 208 -2.92 28.28 7.07
C VAL A 208 -1.60 28.58 7.77
N LEU A 209 -0.92 27.56 8.30
CA LEU A 209 0.33 27.75 9.03
C LEU A 209 1.49 28.17 8.13
N SER A 210 1.52 27.71 6.88
CA SER A 210 2.53 28.14 5.91
C SER A 210 2.30 29.58 5.46
N PHE A 211 1.05 30.00 5.26
CA PHE A 211 0.70 31.38 4.93
C PHE A 211 1.02 32.35 6.08
N ALA A 212 0.63 32.02 7.31
CA ALA A 212 0.87 32.85 8.48
C ALA A 212 2.36 33.08 8.79
N ARG A 213 3.25 32.19 8.33
CA ARG A 213 4.71 32.36 8.46
C ARG A 213 5.35 33.18 7.35
N ARG A 214 4.66 33.35 6.23
CA ARG A 214 5.13 34.17 5.10
C ARG A 214 4.68 35.63 5.22
N ALA A 215 3.61 35.90 5.96
CA ALA A 215 3.10 37.22 6.30
C ALA A 215 3.87 37.82 7.48
#